data_AF-A0A5B8MYB4-F1
#
_entry.id   AF-A0A5B8MYB4-F1
#
_cell.length_a   1.000
_cell.length_b   1.000
_cell.length_c   1.000
_cell.angle_alpha   90.00
_cell.angle_beta   90.00
_cell.angle_gamma   90.00
#
_symmetry.space_group_name_H-M   'P 1'
#
loop_
_entity.id
_entity.type
_entity.pdbx_description
1 polymer ?
#
loop_
_entity_poly.entity_id
_entity_poly.type
_entity_poly.pdbx_seq_one_letter_code
_entity_poly.pdbx_strand_id
1 'polypeptide(L)'
;MEGEHRKYLQETVVPVVAEGMEKLMYDIVKERKRVLEGVDWENGYLPDDWKKIETVKWLGEYLLSTRKKEQGEQQAFSPPKV
;
A
#
# COMPACT_ATOMS: atom_id res chain seq x y z
N MET A 1 1.59 -14.78 -28.08
CA MET A 1 1.26 -13.41 -27.61
C MET A 1 0.74 -13.38 -26.17
N GLU A 2 -0.16 -14.25 -25.71
CA GLU A 2 -0.62 -14.24 -24.29
C GLU A 2 0.50 -14.40 -23.24
N GLY A 3 1.54 -15.19 -23.54
CA GLY A 3 2.64 -15.42 -22.61
C GLY A 3 3.53 -14.19 -22.32
N GLU A 4 3.67 -13.28 -23.29
CA GLU A 4 4.57 -12.13 -23.17
C GLU A 4 4.00 -11.03 -22.28
N HIS A 5 2.71 -10.73 -22.42
CA HIS A 5 2.03 -9.76 -21.54
C HIS A 5 1.97 -10.25 -20.10
N ARG A 6 1.67 -11.54 -19.89
CA ARG A 6 1.64 -12.13 -18.55
C ARG A 6 3.02 -12.06 -17.91
N LYS A 7 4.08 -12.46 -18.64
CA LYS A 7 5.46 -12.40 -18.15
C LYS A 7 5.86 -10.98 -17.78
N TYR A 8 5.58 -10.01 -18.66
CA TYR A 8 5.85 -8.60 -18.39
C TYR A 8 5.18 -8.13 -17.10
N LEU A 9 3.89 -8.40 -16.91
CA LEU A 9 3.17 -8.01 -15.69
C LEU A 9 3.72 -8.73 -14.45
N GLN A 10 4.05 -10.03 -14.58
CA GLN A 10 4.60 -10.84 -13.51
C GLN A 10 5.93 -10.28 -12.99
N GLU A 11 6.76 -9.76 -13.88
CA GLU A 11 8.09 -9.21 -13.56
C GLU A 11 8.03 -7.75 -13.08
N THR A 12 7.06 -6.97 -13.55
CA THR A 12 7.05 -5.51 -13.34
C THR A 12 6.04 -5.02 -12.30
N VAL A 13 4.83 -5.56 -12.29
CA VAL A 13 3.70 -4.98 -11.54
C VAL A 13 3.19 -5.92 -10.45
N VAL A 14 3.11 -7.22 -10.74
CA VAL A 14 2.55 -8.21 -9.81
C VAL A 14 3.25 -8.22 -8.45
N PRO A 15 4.60 -8.13 -8.33
CA PRO A 15 5.26 -8.20 -7.04
C PRO A 15 4.85 -7.04 -6.11
N VAL A 16 4.88 -5.80 -6.62
CA VAL A 16 4.56 -4.61 -5.83
C VAL A 16 3.06 -4.51 -5.51
N VAL A 17 2.20 -4.98 -6.44
CA VAL A 17 0.76 -5.05 -6.18
C VAL A 17 0.44 -6.13 -5.13
N ALA A 18 1.09 -7.29 -5.18
CA ALA A 18 0.92 -8.33 -4.19
C ALA A 18 1.33 -7.86 -2.78
N GLU A 19 2.52 -7.27 -2.65
CA GLU A 19 2.97 -6.70 -1.37
C GLU A 19 2.00 -5.61 -0.85
N GLY A 20 1.52 -4.74 -1.75
CA GLY A 20 0.55 -3.71 -1.41
C GLY A 20 -0.78 -4.29 -0.91
N MET A 21 -1.29 -5.34 -1.55
CA MET A 21 -2.52 -6.01 -1.11
C MET A 21 -2.34 -6.69 0.25
N GLU A 22 -1.20 -7.32 0.52
CA GLU A 22 -0.93 -7.93 1.83
C GLU A 22 -0.90 -6.87 2.94
N LYS A 23 -0.23 -5.74 2.70
CA LYS A 23 -0.19 -4.62 3.66
C LYS A 23 -1.56 -3.98 3.86
N LEU A 24 -2.34 -3.80 2.79
CA LEU A 24 -3.71 -3.30 2.88
C LEU A 24 -4.56 -4.20 3.78
N MET A 25 -4.49 -5.51 3.58
CA MET A 25 -5.25 -6.47 4.38
C MET A 25 -4.84 -6.43 5.85
N TYR A 26 -3.54 -6.31 6.13
CA TYR A 26 -3.04 -6.13 7.49
C TYR A 26 -3.61 -4.86 8.14
N ASP A 27 -3.58 -3.73 7.44
CA ASP A 27 -4.07 -2.45 7.96
C ASP A 27 -5.59 -2.46 8.19
N ILE A 28 -6.37 -3.10 7.31
CA ILE A 28 -7.82 -3.30 7.52
C ILE A 28 -8.09 -4.12 8.79
N VAL A 29 -7.35 -5.21 8.99
CA VAL A 29 -7.52 -6.05 10.19
C VAL A 29 -7.15 -5.26 11.45
N LYS A 30 -6.07 -4.50 11.39
CA LYS A 30 -5.61 -3.64 12.49
C LYS A 30 -6.64 -2.55 12.82
N GLU A 31 -7.20 -1.88 11.83
CA GLU A 31 -8.28 -0.90 12.01
C GLU A 31 -9.49 -1.54 12.71
N ARG A 32 -9.98 -2.67 12.18
CA ARG A 32 -11.13 -3.37 12.76
C ARG A 32 -10.89 -3.77 14.21
N LYS A 33 -9.68 -4.24 14.53
CA LYS A 33 -9.31 -4.58 15.90
C LYS A 33 -9.39 -3.35 16.83
N ARG A 34 -8.84 -2.20 16.42
CA ARG A 34 -8.92 -0.95 17.20
C ARG A 34 -10.37 -0.51 17.45
N VAL A 35 -11.21 -0.60 16.43
CA VAL A 35 -12.64 -0.28 16.53
C VAL A 35 -13.33 -1.22 17.52
N LEU A 36 -13.05 -2.53 17.47
CA LEU A 36 -13.65 -3.50 18.39
C LEU A 36 -13.17 -3.32 19.84
N GLU A 37 -11.92 -2.92 20.02
CA GLU A 37 -11.32 -2.63 21.33
C GLU A 37 -11.79 -1.29 21.93
N GLY A 38 -12.62 -0.53 21.21
CA GLY A 38 -13.13 0.76 21.67
C GLY A 38 -12.07 1.87 21.68
N VAL A 39 -10.90 1.65 21.06
CA VAL A 39 -9.76 2.58 21.09
C VAL A 39 -10.12 3.94 20.50
N ASP A 40 -10.92 3.92 19.44
CA ASP A 40 -11.32 5.10 18.69
C ASP A 40 -12.74 5.57 19.06
N TRP A 41 -13.30 5.12 20.19
CA TRP A 41 -14.67 5.46 20.61
C TRP A 41 -14.69 6.69 21.52
N GLU A 42 -15.65 7.58 21.28
CA GLU A 42 -15.95 8.75 22.11
C GLU A 42 -17.36 8.61 22.68
N ASN A 43 -17.49 8.68 24.01
CA ASN A 43 -18.76 8.53 24.73
C ASN A 43 -19.54 7.23 24.42
N GLY A 44 -18.82 6.15 24.09
CA GLY A 44 -19.44 4.86 23.77
C GLY A 44 -19.89 4.70 22.31
N TYR A 45 -19.50 5.63 21.43
CA TYR A 45 -19.80 5.59 20.00
C TYR A 45 -18.54 5.86 19.18
N LEU A 46 -18.52 5.45 17.92
CA LEU A 46 -17.52 5.98 16.99
C LEU A 46 -17.81 7.46 16.70
N PRO A 47 -16.77 8.32 16.63
CA PRO A 47 -16.92 9.72 16.23
C PRO A 47 -17.63 9.88 14.88
N ASP A 48 -18.39 10.96 14.71
CA ASP A 48 -19.14 11.24 13.47
C ASP A 48 -18.24 11.42 12.23
N ASP A 49 -17.00 11.88 12.45
CA ASP A 49 -16.00 12.06 11.41
C ASP A 49 -15.14 10.82 11.17
N TRP A 50 -15.35 9.73 11.91
CA TRP A 50 -14.61 8.49 11.73
C TRP A 50 -14.80 7.93 10.32
N LYS A 51 -13.70 7.52 9.69
CA LYS A 51 -13.67 6.91 8.36
C LYS A 51 -12.90 5.62 8.38
N LYS A 52 -13.48 4.59 7.77
CA LYS A 52 -12.78 3.35 7.41
C LYS A 52 -11.71 3.61 6.35
N ILE A 53 -10.72 2.72 6.26
CA ILE A 53 -9.74 2.70 5.17
C ILE A 53 -10.44 2.65 3.80
N GLU A 54 -10.11 3.63 2.96
CA GLU A 54 -10.51 3.70 1.56
C GLU A 54 -9.58 2.82 0.72
N THR A 55 -9.92 1.54 0.57
CA THR A 55 -9.03 0.49 0.05
C THR A 55 -8.31 0.82 -1.26
N VAL A 56 -9.05 1.35 -2.25
CA VAL A 56 -8.48 1.73 -3.56
C VAL A 56 -7.52 2.91 -3.44
N LYS A 57 -7.88 3.91 -2.63
CA LYS A 57 -7.06 5.09 -2.40
C LYS A 57 -5.77 4.71 -1.66
N TRP A 58 -5.90 3.93 -0.58
CA TRP A 58 -4.78 3.41 0.19
C TRP A 58 -3.81 2.64 -0.72
N LEU A 59 -4.30 1.73 -1.56
CA LEU A 59 -3.45 0.94 -2.45
C LEU A 59 -2.77 1.83 -3.50
N GLY A 60 -3.49 2.80 -4.07
CA GLY A 60 -2.92 3.78 -4.99
C GLY A 60 -1.80 4.60 -4.37
N GLU A 61 -2.01 5.10 -3.14
CA GLU A 61 -0.99 5.85 -2.38
C GLU A 61 0.23 5.00 -2.06
N TYR A 62 0.02 3.75 -1.63
CA TYR A 62 1.09 2.79 -1.41
C TYR A 62 1.94 2.58 -2.68
N LEU A 63 1.31 2.24 -3.81
CA LEU A 63 2.01 1.99 -5.08
C LEU A 63 2.80 3.21 -5.56
N LEU A 64 2.23 4.41 -5.42
CA LEU A 64 2.92 5.66 -5.75
C LEU A 64 4.13 5.92 -4.85
N SER A 65 4.02 5.63 -3.55
CA SER A 65 5.12 5.82 -2.60
C SER A 65 6.27 4.86 -2.85
N THR A 66 5.98 3.59 -3.14
CA THR A 66 6.99 2.57 -3.46
C THR A 66 7.77 2.94 -4.72
N ARG A 67 7.06 3.40 -5.76
CA ARG A 67 7.70 3.90 -6.99
C ARG A 67 8.64 5.07 -6.73
N LYS A 68 8.25 6.05 -5.90
CA LYS A 68 9.10 7.19 -5.55
C LYS A 68 10.37 6.76 -4.83
N LYS A 69 10.27 5.77 -3.93
CA LYS A 69 11.41 5.22 -3.20
C LYS A 69 12.41 4.54 -4.14
N GLU A 70 11.93 3.69 -5.04
CA GLU A 70 12.77 3.01 -6.04
C GLU A 70 13.50 4.02 -6.96
N GLN A 71 12.82 5.10 -7.38
CA GLN A 71 13.44 6.16 -8.19
C GLN A 71 14.48 6.97 -7.40
N GLY A 72 14.25 7.23 -6.12
CA GLY A 72 15.21 7.92 -5.26
C GLY A 72 16.46 7.09 -4.96
N GLU A 73 16.29 5.78 -4.75
CA GLU A 73 17.39 4.84 -4.52
C GLU A 73 18.24 4.63 -5.78
N GLN A 74 17.63 4.61 -6.97
CA GLN A 74 18.36 4.54 -8.26
C GLN A 74 19.19 5.82 -8.54
N GLN A 75 18.72 6.99 -8.11
CA GLN A 75 19.48 8.24 -8.24
C GLN A 75 20.65 8.30 -7.25
N ALA A 76 20.47 7.77 -6.03
CA ALA A 76 21.52 7.72 -5.02
C ALA A 76 22.66 6.75 -5.34
N PHE A 77 22.40 5.69 -6.13
CA PHE A 77 23.38 4.66 -6.48
C PHE A 77 24.11 4.88 -7.82
N SER A 78 23.99 6.05 -8.46
CA SER A 78 24.78 6.34 -9.67
C SER A 78 26.26 6.55 -9.31
N PRO A 79 27.19 5.66 -9.71
CA PRO A 79 28.61 5.83 -9.37
C PRO A 79 29.18 7.05 -10.11
N PRO A 80 30.15 7.78 -9.51
CA PRO A 80 30.78 8.91 -10.18
C PRO A 80 31.40 8.45 -11.49
N LYS A 81 31.11 9.18 -12.58
CA LYS A 81 31.76 8.97 -13.87
C LYS A 81 33.25 9.23 -13.70
N VAL A 82 34.06 8.18 -13.82
CA VAL A 82 35.53 8.24 -13.97
C VAL A 82 35.85 8.53 -15.42
#